data_AF-A0A2V7J1K8-F1
#
_entry.id   AF-A0A2V7J1K8-F1
#
_cell.length_a   1.000
_cell.length_b   1.000
_cell.length_c   1.000
_cell.angle_alpha   90.00
_cell.angle_beta   90.00
_cell.angle_gamma   90.00
#
_symmetry.space_group_name_H-M   'P 1'
#
loop_
_entity.id
_entity.type
_entity.pdbx_description
1 polymer ?
#
loop_
_entity_poly.entity_id
_entity_poly.type
_entity_poly.pdbx_seq_one_letter_code
_entity_poly.pdbx_strand_id
1 'polypeptide(L)'
;MVGGQRRRDHKVANLGMPLPAILLLIPRYLMIHALGWADTYPGLVSTELVSIWGILFLRQAFVMLPRDVEDAARLDGAGEWTLFWRVALPLVRPAALALAVLAFLDQWRNFLWPLVITSSPTMQVADVALARVHTAYADNVPYQMAAAVLLTVPVFLVCVCALRYMMSGTCFTGARVRL
;
A
#
# COMPACT_ATOMS: atom_id res chain seq x y z
N MET A 1 40.13 -1.53 36.15
CA MET A 1 40.24 -0.72 34.91
C MET A 1 39.51 -1.42 33.77
N VAL A 2 38.17 -1.42 33.76
CA VAL A 2 37.36 -1.92 32.63
C VAL A 2 36.08 -1.09 32.58
N GLY A 3 36.11 0.06 31.91
CA GLY A 3 34.98 1.00 31.90
C GLY A 3 34.92 1.93 30.68
N GLY A 4 35.66 1.63 29.61
CA GLY A 4 35.82 2.56 28.47
C GLY A 4 35.15 2.15 27.15
N GLN A 5 34.66 0.91 27.02
CA GLN A 5 34.37 0.35 25.68
C GLN A 5 32.91 0.48 25.21
N ARG A 6 31.97 0.96 26.04
CA ARG A 6 30.52 0.93 25.71
C ARG A 6 29.97 2.14 24.94
N ARG A 7 30.79 3.14 24.59
CA ARG A 7 30.33 4.38 23.93
C ARG A 7 30.51 4.44 22.41
N ARG A 8 31.16 3.45 21.78
CA ARG A 8 31.42 3.48 20.31
C ARG A 8 30.32 2.82 19.47
N ASP A 9 29.46 1.99 20.06
CA ASP A 9 28.45 1.24 19.32
C ASP A 9 27.24 2.09 18.91
N HIS A 10 27.06 3.27 19.50
CA HIS A 10 25.95 4.18 19.14
C HIS A 10 26.17 4.90 17.81
N LYS A 11 27.42 5.00 17.32
CA LYS A 11 27.73 5.75 16.10
C LYS A 11 27.57 4.92 14.82
N VAL A 12 27.61 3.59 14.92
CA VAL A 12 27.37 2.69 13.77
C VAL A 12 25.87 2.45 13.49
N ALA A 13 24.99 2.81 14.43
CA ALA A 13 23.54 2.69 14.27
C ALA A 13 22.93 3.63 13.22
N ASN A 14 23.67 4.66 12.76
CA ASN A 14 23.18 5.62 11.77
C ASN A 14 23.60 5.29 10.32
N LEU A 15 24.32 4.19 10.07
CA LEU A 15 24.74 3.78 8.71
C LEU A 15 23.64 3.07 7.92
N GLY A 16 22.54 2.69 8.57
CA GLY A 16 21.35 2.12 7.93
C GLY A 16 20.32 3.19 7.56
N MET A 17 20.72 4.33 7.01
CA MET A 17 19.73 5.26 6.45
C MET A 17 19.02 4.53 5.30
N PRO A 18 17.67 4.45 5.30
CA PRO A 18 16.97 3.96 4.12
C PRO A 18 17.43 4.83 2.95
N LEU A 19 17.98 4.21 1.90
CA LEU A 19 18.32 4.94 0.68
C LEU A 19 17.08 5.76 0.30
N PRO A 20 17.21 7.09 0.13
CA PRO A 20 16.08 7.91 -0.27
C PRO A 20 15.48 7.32 -1.54
N ALA A 21 14.20 6.92 -1.49
CA ALA A 21 13.51 6.30 -2.63
C ALA A 21 13.55 7.19 -3.89
N ILE A 22 13.73 8.51 -3.70
CA ILE A 22 13.94 9.50 -4.77
C ILE A 22 15.19 9.20 -5.63
N LEU A 23 16.22 8.56 -5.09
CA LEU A 23 17.43 8.20 -5.85
C LEU A 23 17.14 7.12 -6.90
N LEU A 24 16.15 6.26 -6.63
CA LEU A 24 15.71 5.22 -7.55
C LEU A 24 14.78 5.76 -8.65
N LEU A 25 14.34 7.02 -8.55
CA LEU A 25 13.41 7.63 -9.51
C LEU A 25 13.99 7.70 -10.92
N ILE A 26 15.24 8.17 -11.05
CA ILE A 26 15.93 8.32 -12.34
C ILE A 26 16.10 6.96 -13.04
N PRO A 27 16.74 5.94 -12.41
CA PRO A 27 16.90 4.65 -13.08
C PRO A 27 15.54 3.99 -13.38
N ARG A 28 14.53 4.13 -12.51
CA ARG A 28 13.19 3.60 -12.78
C ARG A 28 12.54 4.27 -14.00
N TYR A 29 12.67 5.59 -14.13
CA TYR A 29 12.20 6.31 -15.31
C TYR A 29 12.90 5.83 -16.58
N LEU A 30 14.22 5.67 -16.56
CA LEU A 30 14.98 5.18 -17.72
C LEU A 30 14.52 3.79 -18.15
N MET A 31 14.25 2.87 -17.21
CA MET A 31 13.72 1.54 -17.53
C MET A 31 12.35 1.61 -18.21
N ILE A 32 11.44 2.42 -17.69
CA ILE A 32 10.07 2.52 -18.22
C ILE A 32 10.03 3.26 -19.55
N HIS A 33 10.89 4.26 -19.72
CA HIS A 33 11.10 4.93 -20.99
C HIS A 33 11.67 3.97 -22.04
N ALA A 34 12.65 3.13 -21.67
CA ALA A 34 13.21 2.11 -22.57
C ALA A 34 12.17 1.05 -22.99
N LEU A 35 11.16 0.78 -22.15
CA LEU A 35 10.01 -0.07 -22.48
C LEU A 35 8.96 0.62 -23.36
N GLY A 36 9.10 1.93 -23.63
CA GLY A 36 8.13 2.71 -24.41
C GLY A 36 6.81 2.96 -23.68
N TRP A 37 6.78 2.82 -22.35
CA TRP A 37 5.57 3.04 -21.54
C TRP A 37 5.47 4.48 -20.99
N ALA A 38 6.27 5.41 -21.50
CA ALA A 38 6.15 6.82 -21.16
C ALA A 38 4.77 7.36 -21.61
N ASP A 39 4.14 8.21 -20.78
CA ASP A 39 2.80 8.77 -21.03
C ASP A 39 1.67 7.73 -21.25
N THR A 40 1.80 6.53 -20.67
CA THR A 40 0.78 5.47 -20.76
C THR A 40 0.29 4.98 -19.40
N TYR A 41 -0.92 4.41 -19.34
CA TYR A 41 -1.47 3.79 -18.11
C TYR A 41 -0.57 2.69 -17.50
N PRO A 42 0.00 1.74 -18.26
CA PRO A 42 0.91 0.75 -17.68
C PRO A 42 2.15 1.40 -17.05
N GLY A 43 2.69 2.48 -17.61
CA GLY A 43 3.79 3.24 -17.00
C GLY A 43 3.39 3.97 -15.71
N LEU A 44 2.14 4.42 -15.60
CA LEU A 44 1.62 5.02 -14.36
C LEU A 44 1.48 3.97 -13.24
N VAL A 45 1.00 2.77 -13.58
CA VAL A 45 0.72 1.70 -12.61
C VAL A 45 1.98 0.93 -12.21
N SER A 46 2.98 0.84 -13.07
CA SER A 46 4.18 -0.01 -12.88
C SER A 46 5.02 0.28 -11.64
N THR A 47 4.83 1.45 -11.04
CA THR A 47 5.63 2.00 -9.95
C THR A 47 5.52 1.24 -8.65
N GLU A 48 4.31 0.86 -8.25
CA GLU A 48 4.03 0.20 -6.96
C GLU A 48 3.32 -1.16 -7.16
N LEU A 49 3.56 -1.85 -8.27
CA LEU A 49 2.99 -3.18 -8.51
C LEU A 49 3.40 -4.20 -7.45
N VAL A 50 4.63 -4.06 -6.93
CA VAL A 50 5.19 -4.94 -5.92
C VAL A 50 5.78 -4.09 -4.81
N SER A 51 5.12 -4.10 -3.65
CA SER A 51 5.59 -3.42 -2.46
C SER A 51 6.19 -4.43 -1.48
N ILE A 52 7.46 -4.22 -1.10
CA ILE A 52 8.14 -5.02 -0.06
C ILE A 52 7.34 -4.96 1.25
N TRP A 53 6.84 -3.77 1.60
CA TRP A 53 6.05 -3.57 2.80
C TRP A 53 4.74 -4.36 2.75
N GLY A 54 4.07 -4.40 1.60
CA GLY A 54 2.85 -5.18 1.41
C GLY A 54 3.08 -6.69 1.54
N ILE A 55 4.18 -7.20 0.96
CA ILE A 55 4.56 -8.62 1.10
C ILE A 55 4.81 -8.96 2.57
N LEU A 56 5.58 -8.13 3.28
CA LEU A 56 5.87 -8.35 4.68
C LEU A 56 4.59 -8.26 5.54
N PHE A 57 3.70 -7.31 5.25
CA PHE A 57 2.43 -7.16 5.94
C PHE A 57 1.57 -8.42 5.82
N LEU A 58 1.34 -8.91 4.59
CA LEU A 58 0.58 -10.14 4.37
C LEU A 58 1.27 -11.34 5.01
N ARG A 59 2.59 -11.44 4.90
CA ARG A 59 3.35 -12.51 5.57
C ARG A 59 3.12 -12.50 7.09
N GLN A 60 3.12 -11.33 7.74
CA GLN A 60 2.83 -11.26 9.18
C GLN A 60 1.41 -11.76 9.47
N ALA A 61 0.43 -11.44 8.62
CA ALA A 61 -0.94 -11.91 8.79
C ALA A 61 -1.07 -13.44 8.64
N PHE A 62 -0.35 -14.06 7.69
CA PHE A 62 -0.30 -15.51 7.56
C PHE A 62 0.37 -16.20 8.75
N VAL A 63 1.46 -15.63 9.30
CA VAL A 63 2.16 -16.21 10.45
C VAL A 63 1.31 -16.18 11.73
N MET A 64 0.34 -15.25 11.82
CA MET A 64 -0.60 -15.18 12.95
C MET A 64 -1.71 -16.23 12.89
N LEU A 65 -1.85 -16.99 11.80
CA LEU A 65 -2.84 -18.07 11.70
C LEU A 65 -2.48 -19.21 12.68
N PRO A 66 -3.45 -19.73 13.45
CA PRO A 66 -3.23 -20.91 14.27
C PRO A 66 -2.90 -22.12 13.38
N ARG A 67 -1.86 -22.87 13.72
CA ARG A 67 -1.43 -24.05 12.97
C ARG A 67 -2.46 -25.17 12.98
N ASP A 68 -3.28 -25.24 14.03
CA ASP A 68 -4.32 -26.25 14.21
C ASP A 68 -5.32 -26.29 13.04
N VAL A 69 -5.62 -25.13 12.44
CA VAL A 69 -6.57 -25.03 11.31
C VAL A 69 -5.96 -25.58 10.02
N GLU A 70 -4.65 -25.41 9.84
CA GLU A 70 -3.92 -25.95 8.69
C GLU A 70 -3.73 -27.46 8.82
N ASP A 71 -3.40 -27.95 10.02
CA ASP A 71 -3.23 -29.37 10.30
C ASP A 71 -4.56 -30.13 10.15
N ALA A 72 -5.68 -29.56 10.60
CA ALA A 72 -7.01 -30.14 10.38
C ALA A 72 -7.35 -30.25 8.89
N ALA A 73 -7.09 -29.21 8.10
CA ALA A 73 -7.34 -29.25 6.66
C ALA A 73 -6.45 -30.27 5.92
N ARG A 74 -5.22 -30.48 6.39
CA ARG A 74 -4.33 -31.55 5.87
C ARG A 74 -4.86 -32.94 6.21
N LEU A 75 -5.39 -33.14 7.40
CA LEU A 75 -6.06 -34.39 7.80
C LEU A 75 -7.30 -34.67 6.94
N ASP A 76 -8.01 -33.63 6.50
CA ASP A 76 -9.13 -33.71 5.55
C ASP A 76 -8.69 -33.96 4.08
N GLY A 77 -7.39 -34.17 3.83
CA GLY A 77 -6.84 -34.47 2.51
C GLY A 77 -6.69 -33.26 1.59
N ALA A 78 -6.74 -32.03 2.11
CA ALA A 78 -6.48 -30.85 1.30
C ALA A 78 -5.00 -30.78 0.89
N GLY A 79 -4.74 -30.77 -0.43
CA GLY A 79 -3.41 -30.45 -0.97
C GLY A 79 -3.02 -28.98 -0.77
N GLU A 80 -1.73 -28.65 -0.89
CA GLU A 80 -1.18 -27.29 -0.63
C GLU A 80 -1.90 -26.16 -1.37
N TRP A 81 -2.29 -26.38 -2.62
CA TRP A 81 -3.02 -25.39 -3.41
C TRP A 81 -4.42 -25.12 -2.88
N THR A 82 -5.11 -26.18 -2.46
CA THR A 82 -6.45 -26.10 -1.86
C THR A 82 -6.36 -25.45 -0.48
N LEU A 83 -5.35 -25.81 0.31
CA LEU A 83 -5.07 -25.21 1.62
C LEU A 83 -4.89 -23.69 1.49
N PHE A 84 -4.05 -23.23 0.55
CA PHE A 84 -3.83 -21.80 0.35
C PHE A 84 -5.11 -21.06 -0.07
N TRP A 85 -5.77 -21.50 -1.15
CA TRP A 85 -6.89 -20.74 -1.72
C TRP A 85 -8.19 -20.84 -0.92
N ARG A 86 -8.47 -22.01 -0.32
CA ARG A 86 -9.75 -22.27 0.35
C ARG A 86 -9.71 -22.15 1.87
N VAL A 87 -8.53 -22.24 2.49
CA VAL A 87 -8.39 -22.17 3.96
C VAL A 87 -7.62 -20.93 4.37
N ALA A 88 -6.36 -20.80 3.98
CA ALA A 88 -5.50 -19.72 4.47
C ALA A 88 -5.91 -18.33 3.94
N LEU A 89 -6.14 -18.20 2.63
CA LEU A 89 -6.52 -16.92 2.01
C LEU A 89 -7.83 -16.33 2.55
N PRO A 90 -8.95 -17.07 2.71
CA PRO A 90 -10.17 -16.52 3.28
C PRO A 90 -10.03 -16.11 4.75
N LEU A 91 -9.18 -16.78 5.54
CA LEU A 91 -8.90 -16.38 6.92
C LEU A 91 -8.11 -15.06 6.98
N VAL A 92 -7.23 -14.82 6.01
CA VAL A 92 -6.40 -13.60 5.93
C VAL A 92 -7.10 -12.47 5.14
N ARG A 93 -8.30 -12.70 4.58
CA ARG A 93 -9.11 -11.66 3.89
C ARG A 93 -9.17 -10.30 4.57
N PRO A 94 -9.44 -10.18 5.89
CA PRO A 94 -9.49 -8.86 6.53
C PRO A 94 -8.15 -8.13 6.47
N ALA A 95 -7.02 -8.84 6.61
CA ALA A 95 -5.69 -8.26 6.46
C ALA A 95 -5.37 -7.95 5.00
N ALA A 96 -5.76 -8.80 4.05
CA ALA A 96 -5.60 -8.55 2.63
C ALA A 96 -6.38 -7.31 2.17
N LEU A 97 -7.59 -7.11 2.68
CA LEU A 97 -8.39 -5.91 2.41
C LEU A 97 -7.73 -4.66 3.01
N ALA A 98 -7.22 -4.75 4.25
CA ALA A 98 -6.49 -3.65 4.87
C ALA A 98 -5.27 -3.25 4.00
N LEU A 99 -4.51 -4.23 3.52
CA LEU A 99 -3.40 -3.96 2.61
C LEU A 99 -3.86 -3.30 1.30
N ALA A 100 -4.96 -3.78 0.70
CA ALA A 100 -5.50 -3.20 -0.53
C ALA A 100 -5.88 -1.72 -0.36
N VAL A 101 -6.47 -1.37 0.79
CA VAL A 101 -6.80 0.02 1.12
C VAL A 101 -5.56 0.86 1.32
N LEU A 102 -4.57 0.35 2.07
CA LEU A 102 -3.31 1.06 2.27
C LEU A 102 -2.56 1.30 0.95
N ALA A 103 -2.52 0.30 0.08
CA ALA A 103 -1.94 0.42 -1.26
C ALA A 103 -2.70 1.43 -2.13
N PHE A 104 -4.04 1.43 -2.06
CA PHE A 104 -4.86 2.42 -2.75
C PHE A 104 -4.57 3.85 -2.26
N LEU A 105 -4.48 4.06 -0.95
CA LEU A 105 -4.17 5.37 -0.36
C LEU A 105 -2.78 5.87 -0.79
N ASP A 106 -1.81 4.96 -0.83
CA ASP A 106 -0.44 5.29 -1.23
C ASP A 106 -0.38 5.71 -2.70
N GLN A 107 -1.01 4.94 -3.58
CA GLN A 107 -1.06 5.23 -5.01
C GLN A 107 -1.91 6.47 -5.32
N TRP A 108 -3.02 6.68 -4.60
CA TRP A 108 -3.90 7.83 -4.78
C TRP A 108 -3.18 9.15 -4.50
N ARG A 109 -2.34 9.16 -3.45
CA ARG A 109 -1.56 10.34 -3.02
C ARG A 109 -0.24 10.50 -3.80
N ASN A 110 0.04 9.61 -4.75
CA ASN A 110 1.34 9.59 -5.41
C ASN A 110 1.46 10.74 -6.42
N PHE A 111 2.17 11.79 -6.03
CA PHE A 111 2.40 12.97 -6.86
C PHE A 111 3.67 12.87 -7.71
N LEU A 112 4.78 12.39 -7.12
CA LEU A 112 6.10 12.48 -7.73
C LEU A 112 6.25 11.62 -8.99
N TRP A 113 5.73 10.38 -8.97
CA TRP A 113 5.89 9.49 -10.12
C TRP A 113 5.09 9.95 -11.35
N PRO A 114 3.79 10.28 -11.24
CA PRO A 114 3.03 10.73 -12.40
C PRO A 114 3.57 12.02 -13.00
N LEU A 115 4.10 12.91 -12.17
CA LEU A 115 4.71 14.16 -12.62
C LEU A 115 5.91 13.94 -13.55
N VAL A 116 6.68 12.87 -13.35
CA VAL A 116 7.89 12.58 -14.14
C VAL A 116 7.58 11.78 -15.40
N ILE A 117 6.57 10.91 -15.38
CA ILE A 117 6.28 10.01 -16.50
C ILE A 117 5.23 10.53 -17.49
N THR A 118 4.33 11.40 -17.05
CA THR A 118 3.27 11.94 -17.91
C THR A 118 3.66 13.30 -18.44
N SER A 119 3.33 13.55 -19.71
CA SER A 119 3.53 14.84 -20.36
C SER A 119 2.21 15.39 -20.92
N SER A 120 1.26 14.51 -21.26
CA SER A 120 -0.04 14.92 -21.78
C SER A 120 -1.02 15.34 -20.67
N PRO A 121 -1.84 16.39 -20.87
CA PRO A 121 -2.94 16.76 -19.98
C PRO A 121 -3.97 15.65 -19.77
N THR A 122 -4.14 14.74 -20.74
CA THR A 122 -5.15 13.66 -20.68
C THR A 122 -4.77 12.52 -19.74
N MET A 123 -3.48 12.42 -19.40
CA MET A 123 -2.93 11.36 -18.54
C MET A 123 -2.61 11.86 -17.13
N GLN A 124 -2.99 13.10 -16.81
CA GLN A 124 -2.70 13.70 -15.51
C GLN A 124 -3.54 13.06 -14.40
N VAL A 125 -2.86 12.74 -13.30
CA VAL A 125 -3.47 12.18 -12.10
C VAL A 125 -4.01 13.32 -11.24
N ALA A 126 -5.03 13.00 -10.43
CA ALA A 126 -5.85 13.97 -9.72
C ALA A 126 -5.03 14.96 -8.85
N ASP A 127 -3.99 14.48 -8.16
CA ASP A 127 -3.10 15.32 -7.35
C ASP A 127 -2.21 16.26 -8.18
N VAL A 128 -1.78 15.82 -9.37
CA VAL A 128 -1.00 16.67 -10.29
C VAL A 128 -1.88 17.80 -10.84
N ALA A 129 -3.14 17.49 -11.15
CA ALA A 129 -4.11 18.50 -11.57
C ALA A 129 -4.41 19.51 -10.45
N LEU A 130 -4.49 19.07 -9.18
CA LEU A 130 -4.69 19.97 -8.03
C LEU A 130 -3.56 20.99 -7.89
N ALA A 131 -2.29 20.56 -8.03
CA ALA A 131 -1.14 21.45 -7.95
C ALA A 131 -1.19 22.55 -9.03
N ARG A 132 -1.71 22.22 -10.23
CA ARG A 132 -1.94 23.21 -11.29
C ARG A 132 -3.08 24.17 -10.95
N VAL A 133 -4.15 23.69 -10.34
CA VAL A 133 -5.24 24.56 -9.86
C VAL A 133 -4.76 25.51 -8.77
N HIS A 134 -3.94 25.02 -7.84
CA HIS A 134 -3.36 25.83 -6.77
C HIS A 134 -2.52 27.00 -7.31
N THR A 135 -1.73 26.76 -8.36
CA THR A 135 -0.92 27.81 -9.01
C THR A 135 -1.74 28.70 -9.95
N ALA A 136 -2.71 28.16 -10.69
CA ALA A 136 -3.54 28.94 -11.63
C ALA A 136 -4.57 29.84 -10.94
N TYR A 137 -5.05 29.44 -9.75
CA TYR A 137 -6.08 30.14 -8.99
C TYR A 137 -5.55 30.62 -7.63
N ALA A 138 -4.29 31.10 -7.58
CA ALA A 138 -3.61 31.52 -6.34
C ALA A 138 -4.44 32.51 -5.51
N ASP A 139 -5.15 33.44 -6.16
CA ASP A 139 -5.96 34.47 -5.50
C ASP A 139 -7.38 33.98 -5.11
N ASN A 140 -7.81 32.85 -5.65
CA ASN A 140 -9.16 32.31 -5.46
C ASN A 140 -9.15 31.10 -4.51
N VAL A 141 -8.91 31.39 -3.23
CA VAL A 141 -8.92 30.39 -2.13
C VAL A 141 -10.19 29.51 -2.11
N PRO A 142 -11.42 30.03 -2.35
CA PRO A 142 -12.62 29.20 -2.34
C PRO A 142 -12.58 28.09 -3.41
N TYR A 143 -12.02 28.38 -4.58
CA TYR A 143 -11.91 27.42 -5.67
C TYR A 143 -10.91 26.30 -5.34
N GLN A 144 -9.78 26.65 -4.71
CA GLN A 144 -8.79 25.67 -4.26
C GLN A 144 -9.37 24.73 -3.19
N MET A 145 -10.14 25.27 -2.24
CA MET A 145 -10.81 24.47 -1.21
C MET A 145 -11.83 23.50 -1.81
N ALA A 146 -12.63 23.96 -2.78
CA ALA A 146 -13.59 23.09 -3.48
C ALA A 146 -12.89 21.93 -4.20
N ALA A 147 -11.77 22.21 -4.90
CA ALA A 147 -10.98 21.18 -5.57
C ALA A 147 -10.37 20.17 -4.59
N ALA A 148 -9.82 20.63 -3.46
CA ALA A 148 -9.26 19.76 -2.42
C ALA A 148 -10.32 18.85 -1.77
N VAL A 149 -11.52 19.38 -1.50
CA VAL A 149 -12.64 18.59 -0.97
C VAL A 149 -13.04 17.51 -1.96
N LEU A 150 -13.19 17.85 -3.24
CA LEU A 150 -13.58 16.90 -4.30
C LEU A 150 -12.60 15.73 -4.40
N LEU A 151 -11.29 15.99 -4.27
CA LEU A 151 -10.25 14.96 -4.29
C LEU A 151 -10.23 14.07 -3.05
N THR A 152 -10.73 14.57 -1.93
CA THR A 152 -10.79 13.83 -0.66
C THR A 152 -11.98 12.87 -0.62
N VAL A 153 -13.09 13.18 -1.32
CA VAL A 153 -14.30 12.34 -1.38
C VAL A 153 -14.06 10.87 -1.73
N PRO A 154 -13.35 10.51 -2.83
CA PRO A 154 -13.13 9.11 -3.20
C PRO A 154 -12.34 8.34 -2.13
N VAL A 155 -11.33 8.98 -1.54
CA VAL A 155 -10.55 8.41 -0.43
C VAL A 155 -11.44 8.15 0.77
N PHE A 156 -12.29 9.11 1.12
CA PHE A 156 -13.21 8.98 2.23
C PHE A 156 -14.18 7.80 2.04
N LEU A 157 -14.74 7.65 0.83
CA LEU A 157 -15.64 6.54 0.50
C LEU A 157 -14.96 5.18 0.64
N VAL A 158 -13.76 5.01 0.09
CA VAL A 158 -12.99 3.76 0.19
C VAL A 158 -12.70 3.42 1.65
N CYS A 159 -12.27 4.40 2.46
CA CYS A 159 -12.04 4.21 3.88
C CYS A 159 -13.30 3.77 4.63
N VAL A 160 -14.44 4.42 4.43
CA VAL A 160 -15.70 4.06 5.10
C VAL A 160 -16.16 2.66 4.70
N CYS A 161 -16.10 2.31 3.41
CA CYS A 161 -16.44 0.97 2.93
C CYS A 161 -15.54 -0.11 3.55
N ALA A 162 -14.23 0.13 3.59
CA ALA A 162 -13.27 -0.81 4.16
C ALA A 162 -13.48 -1.01 5.67
N LEU A 163 -13.63 0.09 6.42
CA LEU A 163 -13.87 0.05 7.86
C LEU A 163 -15.17 -0.71 8.19
N ARG A 164 -16.24 -0.51 7.42
CA ARG A 164 -17.49 -1.26 7.59
C ARG A 164 -17.31 -2.76 7.34
N TYR A 165 -16.56 -3.14 6.32
CA TYR A 165 -16.30 -4.55 6.03
C TYR A 165 -15.49 -5.22 7.14
N MET A 166 -14.43 -4.54 7.62
CA MET A 166 -13.57 -5.06 8.69
C MET A 166 -14.35 -5.26 10.00
N MET A 167 -15.22 -4.31 10.38
CA MET A 167 -16.08 -4.45 11.57
C MET A 167 -17.16 -5.52 11.41
N SER A 168 -17.58 -5.83 10.19
CA SER A 168 -18.55 -6.91 9.95
C SER A 168 -17.89 -8.30 10.07
N GLY A 169 -16.58 -8.40 9.81
CA GLY A 169 -15.80 -9.64 9.88
C GLY A 169 -15.50 -10.13 11.30
N THR A 170 -15.53 -9.24 12.30
CA THR A 170 -15.21 -9.58 13.71
C THR A 170 -16.32 -10.39 14.42
N CYS A 171 -17.47 -10.61 13.79
CA CYS A 171 -18.57 -11.39 14.38
C CYS A 171 -18.38 -12.92 14.31
N PHE A 172 -17.32 -13.45 13.69
CA PHE A 172 -17.10 -14.91 13.65
C PHE A 172 -16.30 -15.46 14.86
N THR A 173 -15.73 -14.60 15.70
CA THR A 173 -14.89 -15.00 16.85
C THR A 173 -15.61 -14.94 18.20
N GLY A 174 -16.94 -14.79 18.22
CA GLY A 174 -17.71 -14.72 19.46
C GLY A 174 -19.10 -15.36 19.36
N ALA A 175 -19.27 -16.47 20.09
CA ALA A 175 -20.55 -17.08 20.50
C ALA A 175 -21.33 -17.94 19.47
N ARG A 176 -20.95 -19.22 19.37
CA ARG A 176 -21.75 -20.34 19.91
C ARG A 176 -21.04 -21.69 19.70
N VAL A 177 -20.21 -22.08 20.66
CA VAL A 177 -20.04 -23.50 20.97
C VAL A 177 -21.30 -23.88 21.74
N ARG A 178 -22.25 -24.53 21.05
CA ARG A 178 -23.32 -25.27 21.72
C ARG A 178 -22.77 -26.68 21.98
N LEU A 179 -22.51 -26.97 23.25
CA LEU A 179 -22.78 -28.30 23.79
C LEU A 179 -24.30 -28.42 23.96
#